data_AF-A0A7S1WEX3-F1
#
_entry.id   AF-A0A7S1WEX3-F1
#
_cell.length_a   1.000
_cell.length_b   1.000
_cell.length_c   1.000
_cell.angle_alpha   90.00
_cell.angle_beta   90.00
_cell.angle_gamma   90.00
#
_symmetry.space_group_name_H-M   'P 1'
#
loop_
_entity.id
_entity.type
_entity.pdbx_description
1 polymer ?
#
loop_
_entity_poly.entity_id
_entity_poly.type
_entity_poly.pdbx_seq_one_letter_code
_entity_poly.pdbx_strand_id
1 'polypeptide(L)'
;RTGCASGIGINGLMAREEDLGELSDGPMVVKVKVGKDPLEDARRTNGLAELLERQMGPQARLRLDANQAWAVEDAARFVGALSERAVALIEYWEEPVAPGNLVRDWERLSSLVDERVKLAVDESLTEGKVGVEDLEACKAPVAALILKPALQGLERTLELAAWAVARGQRPVLSSAFESGVALCHFAILAASMTPLPGLRQSEVSACHGLGTFTHLAEDVLRPPFADLVRNGHGSGWGADLLSCQGALDRTADALVAERLLEGRGGAIR
;
A
#
# COMPACT_ATOMS: atom_id res chain seq x y z
N ARG A 1 1.77 26.99 -9.58
CA ARG A 1 0.56 26.16 -9.77
C ARG A 1 0.94 24.72 -9.47
N THR A 2 0.79 24.29 -8.22
CA THR A 2 0.98 22.90 -7.80
C THR A 2 -0.22 22.11 -8.32
N GLY A 3 -0.06 21.45 -9.48
CA GLY A 3 -1.15 20.70 -10.10
C GLY A 3 -1.63 19.61 -9.14
N CYS A 4 -2.93 19.64 -8.80
CA CYS A 4 -3.59 18.50 -8.20
C CYS A 4 -3.45 17.34 -9.18
N ALA A 5 -2.95 16.19 -8.73
CA ALA A 5 -2.85 15.02 -9.60
C ALA A 5 -4.28 14.62 -9.98
N SER A 6 -4.56 14.39 -11.27
CA SER A 6 -5.88 13.95 -11.72
C SER A 6 -6.17 12.48 -11.37
N GLY A 7 -5.17 11.76 -10.86
CA GLY A 7 -5.30 10.38 -10.41
C GLY A 7 -4.12 9.96 -9.52
N ILE A 8 -4.22 8.73 -9.03
CA ILE A 8 -3.22 8.10 -8.17
C ILE A 8 -2.84 6.71 -8.70
N GLY A 9 -1.63 6.26 -8.40
CA GLY A 9 -1.21 4.87 -8.67
C GLY A 9 -1.71 3.93 -7.58
N ILE A 10 -1.97 2.68 -7.95
CA ILE A 10 -2.43 1.62 -7.04
C ILE A 10 -1.47 0.43 -7.18
N ASN A 11 -1.00 -0.11 -6.05
CA ASN A 11 -0.25 -1.36 -6.08
C ASN A 11 -1.19 -2.56 -6.08
N GLY A 12 -0.76 -3.65 -6.73
CA GLY A 12 -1.41 -4.94 -6.59
C GLY A 12 -1.11 -5.55 -5.23
N LEU A 13 -2.06 -6.31 -4.68
CA LEU A 13 -1.82 -7.23 -3.58
C LEU A 13 -1.71 -8.64 -4.18
N MET A 14 -0.61 -9.33 -3.90
CA MET A 14 -0.42 -10.71 -4.33
C MET A 14 -0.24 -11.62 -3.12
N ALA A 15 -1.09 -12.66 -3.08
CA ALA A 15 -1.02 -13.68 -2.05
C ALA A 15 -0.22 -14.90 -2.53
N ARG A 16 -0.22 -15.17 -3.84
CA ARG A 16 0.43 -16.34 -4.45
C ARG A 16 1.13 -16.00 -5.76
N GLU A 17 2.13 -16.80 -6.12
CA GLU A 17 2.85 -16.68 -7.39
C GLU A 17 1.95 -16.96 -8.61
N GLU A 18 0.96 -17.83 -8.43
CA GLU A 18 -0.03 -18.16 -9.46
C GLU A 18 -0.95 -16.98 -9.82
N ASP A 19 -1.01 -15.95 -8.97
CA ASP A 19 -1.76 -14.72 -9.24
C ASP A 19 -1.06 -13.88 -10.36
N LEU A 20 0.16 -14.28 -10.77
CA LEU A 20 0.97 -13.68 -11.86
C LEU A 20 0.67 -14.34 -13.21
N GLY A 21 -0.57 -14.23 -13.69
CA GLY A 21 -0.91 -14.57 -15.08
C GLY A 21 -0.14 -13.72 -16.11
N GLU A 22 -0.63 -13.64 -17.35
CA GLU A 22 -0.14 -12.63 -18.28
C GLU A 22 -0.50 -11.22 -17.77
N LEU A 23 0.45 -10.55 -17.11
CA LEU A 23 0.28 -9.21 -16.56
C LEU A 23 0.54 -8.10 -17.58
N SER A 24 0.26 -8.31 -18.87
CA SER A 24 0.44 -7.25 -19.88
C SER A 24 -0.27 -5.94 -19.52
N ASP A 25 -1.29 -6.02 -18.65
CA ASP A 25 -2.02 -4.89 -18.07
C ASP A 25 -2.08 -4.91 -16.52
N GLY A 26 -1.05 -5.46 -15.86
CA GLY A 26 -0.97 -5.58 -14.39
C GLY A 26 -0.49 -4.32 -13.65
N PRO A 27 -0.46 -4.36 -12.31
CA PRO A 27 0.12 -3.29 -11.51
C PRO A 27 1.66 -3.30 -11.63
N MET A 28 2.27 -2.11 -11.74
CA MET A 28 3.73 -1.95 -11.76
C MET A 28 4.38 -2.17 -10.40
N VAL A 29 3.62 -1.93 -9.34
CA VAL A 29 4.04 -2.12 -7.96
C VAL A 29 3.24 -3.27 -7.38
N VAL A 30 3.92 -4.26 -6.85
CA VAL A 30 3.29 -5.44 -6.27
C VAL A 30 3.66 -5.55 -4.80
N LYS A 31 2.65 -5.74 -3.95
CA LYS A 31 2.83 -6.06 -2.53
C LYS A 31 2.71 -7.57 -2.32
N VAL A 32 3.67 -8.15 -1.61
CA VAL A 32 3.73 -9.58 -1.32
C VAL A 32 3.81 -9.82 0.17
N LYS A 33 3.03 -10.79 0.62
CA LYS A 33 3.09 -11.30 1.98
C LYS A 33 4.24 -12.30 2.12
N VAL A 34 5.15 -12.02 3.03
CA VAL A 34 6.20 -12.91 3.53
C VAL A 34 5.95 -13.14 5.02
N GLY A 35 6.89 -13.74 5.75
CA GLY A 35 6.76 -13.97 7.19
C GLY A 35 6.51 -15.43 7.57
N LYS A 36 6.65 -16.38 6.64
CA LYS A 36 6.55 -17.82 6.92
C LYS A 36 7.95 -18.39 7.12
N ASP A 37 8.38 -19.31 6.26
CA ASP A 37 9.76 -19.78 6.28
C ASP A 37 10.67 -18.79 5.53
N PRO A 38 11.73 -18.26 6.17
CA PRO A 38 12.60 -17.26 5.54
C PRO A 38 13.22 -17.69 4.21
N LEU A 39 13.61 -18.96 4.06
CA LEU A 39 14.30 -19.42 2.86
C LEU A 39 13.31 -19.75 1.74
N GLU A 40 12.14 -20.26 2.08
CA GLU A 40 11.04 -20.45 1.14
C GLU A 40 10.52 -19.11 0.64
N ASP A 41 10.24 -18.15 1.52
CA ASP A 41 9.79 -16.83 1.15
C ASP A 41 10.83 -16.09 0.30
N ALA A 42 12.13 -16.25 0.57
CA ALA A 42 13.19 -15.68 -0.26
C ALA A 42 13.23 -16.31 -1.65
N ARG A 43 13.10 -17.65 -1.76
CA ARG A 43 13.02 -18.35 -3.05
C ARG A 43 11.84 -17.84 -3.88
N ARG A 44 10.67 -17.70 -3.24
CA ARG A 44 9.45 -17.20 -3.88
C ARG A 44 9.59 -15.75 -4.34
N THR A 45 10.13 -14.91 -3.47
CA THR A 45 10.42 -13.49 -3.74
C THR A 45 11.37 -13.33 -4.92
N ASN A 46 12.40 -14.18 -5.01
CA ASN A 46 13.32 -14.20 -6.14
C ASN A 46 12.60 -14.56 -7.45
N GLY A 47 11.82 -15.64 -7.48
CA GLY A 47 11.07 -16.05 -8.68
C GLY A 47 10.11 -14.97 -9.17
N LEU A 48 9.41 -14.32 -8.24
CA LEU A 48 8.54 -13.19 -8.55
C LEU A 48 9.31 -11.99 -9.10
N ALA A 49 10.44 -11.61 -8.51
CA ALA A 49 11.24 -10.48 -8.98
C ALA A 49 11.69 -10.68 -10.43
N GLU A 50 12.08 -11.91 -10.80
CA GLU A 50 12.39 -12.23 -12.19
C GLU A 50 11.17 -12.12 -13.11
N LEU A 51 10.00 -12.57 -12.66
CA LEU A 51 8.78 -12.52 -13.47
C LEU A 51 8.33 -11.08 -13.70
N LEU A 52 8.33 -10.25 -12.65
CA LEU A 52 7.96 -8.84 -12.74
C LEU A 52 8.90 -8.07 -13.67
N GLU A 53 10.21 -8.27 -13.57
CA GLU A 53 11.17 -7.63 -14.47
C GLU A 53 10.94 -8.06 -15.93
N ARG A 54 10.69 -9.35 -16.18
CA ARG A 54 10.42 -9.85 -17.54
C ARG A 54 9.12 -9.30 -18.14
N GLN A 55 8.05 -9.21 -17.35
CA GLN A 55 6.73 -8.81 -17.84
C GLN A 55 6.54 -7.28 -17.89
N MET A 56 7.04 -6.57 -16.87
CA MET A 56 6.76 -5.14 -16.66
C MET A 56 7.99 -4.25 -16.90
N GLY A 57 9.17 -4.84 -17.08
CA GLY A 57 10.41 -4.12 -17.33
C GLY A 57 11.00 -3.44 -16.09
N PRO A 58 11.94 -2.48 -16.26
CA PRO A 58 12.74 -1.91 -15.18
C PRO A 58 11.97 -1.00 -14.21
N GLN A 59 10.71 -0.69 -14.52
CA GLN A 59 9.82 0.10 -13.68
C GLN A 59 9.06 -0.76 -12.67
N ALA A 60 9.17 -2.10 -12.73
CA ALA A 60 8.60 -2.99 -11.73
C ALA A 60 9.17 -2.70 -10.34
N ARG A 61 8.30 -2.78 -9.34
CA ARG A 61 8.65 -2.56 -7.93
C ARG A 61 7.96 -3.57 -7.04
N LEU A 62 8.63 -3.92 -5.96
CA LEU A 62 8.18 -4.90 -4.97
C LEU A 62 8.06 -4.23 -3.60
N ARG A 63 6.97 -4.53 -2.90
CA ARG A 63 6.76 -4.18 -1.51
C ARG A 63 6.62 -5.47 -0.73
N LEU A 64 7.45 -5.67 0.27
CA LEU A 64 7.39 -6.86 1.12
C LEU A 64 6.63 -6.52 2.38
N ASP A 65 5.86 -7.46 2.90
CA ASP A 65 5.14 -7.29 4.15
C ASP A 65 5.15 -8.60 4.93
N ALA A 66 5.83 -8.57 6.08
CA ALA A 66 5.99 -9.73 6.94
C ALA A 66 4.96 -9.79 8.08
N ASN A 67 4.10 -8.77 8.24
CA ASN A 67 3.13 -8.65 9.35
C ASN A 67 3.72 -9.06 10.71
N GLN A 68 4.89 -8.53 11.04
CA GLN A 68 5.58 -8.77 12.31
C GLN A 68 5.90 -10.24 12.59
N ALA A 69 6.17 -11.06 11.57
CA ALA A 69 6.23 -12.51 11.77
C ALA A 69 7.58 -13.06 12.26
N TRP A 70 8.71 -12.39 12.01
CA TRP A 70 10.03 -12.98 12.24
C TRP A 70 10.77 -12.46 13.48
N ALA A 71 11.70 -13.26 13.98
CA ALA A 71 12.80 -12.73 14.78
C ALA A 71 13.83 -12.04 13.88
N VAL A 72 14.70 -11.19 14.45
CA VAL A 72 15.74 -10.46 13.70
C VAL A 72 16.64 -11.40 12.88
N GLU A 73 16.99 -12.56 13.44
CA GLU A 73 17.83 -13.56 12.77
C GLU A 73 17.14 -14.16 11.55
N ASP A 74 15.84 -14.42 11.64
CA ASP A 74 15.03 -15.02 10.57
C ASP A 74 14.82 -14.03 9.45
N ALA A 75 14.52 -12.78 9.83
CA ALA A 75 14.47 -11.62 8.97
C ALA A 75 15.80 -11.42 8.20
N ALA A 76 16.94 -11.52 8.88
CA ALA A 76 18.25 -11.42 8.24
C ALA A 76 18.55 -12.60 7.29
N ARG A 77 18.12 -13.82 7.65
CA ARG A 77 18.23 -15.00 6.77
C ARG A 77 17.42 -14.85 5.48
N PHE A 78 16.21 -14.27 5.57
CA PHE A 78 15.39 -13.97 4.41
C PHE A 78 16.11 -13.01 3.45
N VAL A 79 16.55 -11.84 3.93
CA VAL A 79 17.23 -10.85 3.07
C VAL A 79 18.55 -11.40 2.51
N GLY A 80 19.33 -12.13 3.32
CA GLY A 80 20.58 -12.74 2.88
C GLY A 80 20.41 -13.83 1.80
N ALA A 81 19.20 -14.34 1.61
CA ALA A 81 18.86 -15.31 0.55
C ALA A 81 18.21 -14.65 -0.69
N LEU A 82 17.98 -13.33 -0.67
CA LEU A 82 17.49 -12.60 -1.84
C LEU A 82 18.60 -12.43 -2.88
N SER A 83 18.21 -12.49 -4.14
CA SER A 83 19.06 -12.16 -5.27
C SER A 83 19.26 -10.65 -5.38
N GLU A 84 20.38 -10.23 -5.96
CA GLU A 84 20.64 -8.81 -6.30
C GLU A 84 19.48 -8.16 -7.07
N ARG A 85 18.86 -8.92 -7.97
CA ARG A 85 17.68 -8.50 -8.72
C ARG A 85 16.51 -8.22 -7.79
N ALA A 86 16.17 -9.16 -6.90
CA ALA A 86 15.08 -8.97 -5.96
C ALA A 86 15.32 -7.76 -5.06
N VAL A 87 16.53 -7.62 -4.52
CA VAL A 87 16.93 -6.46 -3.71
C VAL A 87 16.75 -5.14 -4.47
N ALA A 88 17.14 -5.08 -5.75
CA ALA A 88 17.01 -3.88 -6.57
C ALA A 88 15.54 -3.48 -6.87
N LEU A 89 14.59 -4.41 -6.79
CA LEU A 89 13.18 -4.15 -7.03
C LEU A 89 12.42 -3.72 -5.76
N ILE A 90 12.95 -4.00 -4.57
CA ILE A 90 12.27 -3.73 -3.29
C ILE A 90 12.24 -2.22 -3.02
N GLU A 91 11.04 -1.64 -2.88
CA GLU A 91 10.87 -0.26 -2.41
C GLU A 91 11.04 -0.15 -0.91
N TYR A 92 10.47 -1.13 -0.21
CA TYR A 92 10.50 -1.23 1.24
C TYR A 92 10.04 -2.60 1.70
N TRP A 93 10.36 -2.87 2.96
CA TRP A 93 9.94 -4.04 3.71
C TRP A 93 9.17 -3.64 4.97
N GLU A 94 7.89 -3.95 4.96
CA GLU A 94 6.91 -3.60 5.98
C GLU A 94 6.96 -4.59 7.14
N GLU A 95 7.14 -4.05 8.34
CA GLU A 95 6.99 -4.73 9.64
C GLU A 95 7.69 -6.10 9.68
N PRO A 96 9.03 -6.13 9.50
CA PRO A 96 9.80 -7.37 9.31
C PRO A 96 9.78 -8.30 10.52
N VAL A 97 9.73 -7.71 11.72
CA VAL A 97 10.00 -8.40 12.98
C VAL A 97 8.85 -8.30 13.96
N ALA A 98 8.71 -9.33 14.78
CA ALA A 98 7.74 -9.39 15.87
C ALA A 98 7.90 -8.23 16.85
N PRO A 99 6.79 -7.74 17.44
CA PRO A 99 6.84 -6.60 18.34
C PRO A 99 7.59 -6.95 19.63
N GLY A 100 8.73 -6.30 19.83
CA GLY A 100 9.54 -6.35 21.04
C GLY A 100 9.99 -4.94 21.43
N ASN A 101 11.24 -4.61 21.12
CA ASN A 101 11.71 -3.23 21.12
C ASN A 101 11.96 -2.84 19.67
N LEU A 102 10.93 -2.31 19.01
CA LEU A 102 10.96 -2.10 17.57
C LEU A 102 12.16 -1.29 17.10
N VAL A 103 12.48 -0.19 17.78
CA VAL A 103 13.63 0.66 17.45
C VAL A 103 14.93 -0.15 17.49
N ARG A 104 15.18 -0.86 18.59
CA ARG A 104 16.40 -1.67 18.75
C ARG A 104 16.46 -2.80 17.73
N ASP A 105 15.35 -3.49 17.51
CA ASP A 105 15.29 -4.66 16.63
C ASP A 105 15.45 -4.26 15.16
N TRP A 106 14.88 -3.11 14.76
CA TRP A 106 15.03 -2.56 13.42
C TRP A 106 16.44 -2.02 13.16
N GLU A 107 17.04 -1.32 14.13
CA GLU A 107 18.44 -0.89 14.02
C GLU A 107 19.37 -2.10 13.88
N ARG A 108 19.18 -3.12 14.72
CA ARG A 108 19.94 -4.36 14.63
C ARG A 108 19.74 -5.03 13.28
N LEU A 109 18.50 -5.20 12.83
CA LEU A 109 18.20 -5.81 11.53
C LEU A 109 18.88 -5.04 10.39
N SER A 110 18.74 -3.71 10.36
CA SER A 110 19.35 -2.87 9.33
C SER A 110 20.88 -2.97 9.26
N SER A 111 21.53 -3.31 10.38
CA SER A 111 22.99 -3.55 10.41
C SER A 111 23.42 -4.93 9.89
N LEU A 112 22.48 -5.86 9.70
CA LEU A 112 22.71 -7.24 9.28
C LEU A 112 22.32 -7.51 7.83
N VAL A 113 21.58 -6.59 7.20
CA VAL A 113 20.99 -6.77 5.87
C VAL A 113 21.51 -5.76 4.87
N ASP A 114 21.23 -5.98 3.59
CA ASP A 114 21.58 -5.06 2.52
C ASP A 114 20.95 -3.68 2.75
N GLU A 115 21.77 -2.61 2.67
CA GLU A 115 21.35 -1.23 2.95
C GLU A 115 20.28 -0.70 1.99
N ARG A 116 20.11 -1.34 0.82
CA ARG A 116 19.05 -1.01 -0.14
C ARG A 116 17.67 -1.45 0.36
N VAL A 117 17.61 -2.44 1.25
CA VAL A 117 16.34 -2.93 1.82
C VAL A 117 15.92 -2.02 2.98
N LYS A 118 15.13 -1.00 2.64
CA LYS A 118 14.59 -0.03 3.61
C LYS A 118 13.32 -0.55 4.27
N LEU A 119 13.05 -0.09 5.48
CA LEU A 119 11.90 -0.54 6.28
C LEU A 119 10.66 0.33 6.04
N ALA A 120 9.48 -0.22 6.32
CA ALA A 120 8.22 0.52 6.39
C ALA A 120 7.44 0.13 7.65
N VAL A 121 6.75 1.12 8.24
CA VAL A 121 5.95 0.93 9.46
C VAL A 121 4.47 0.87 9.13
N ASP A 122 3.76 -0.10 9.71
CA ASP A 122 2.31 -0.31 9.55
C ASP A 122 1.65 -0.62 10.91
N GLU A 123 1.58 -1.89 11.31
CA GLU A 123 0.85 -2.31 12.50
C GLU A 123 1.36 -1.63 13.76
N SER A 124 2.67 -1.44 13.90
CA SER A 124 3.25 -0.82 15.10
C SER A 124 2.79 0.61 15.30
N LEU A 125 2.60 1.36 14.21
CA LEU A 125 2.07 2.73 14.25
C LEU A 125 0.56 2.72 14.46
N THR A 126 -0.17 1.84 13.78
CA THR A 126 -1.64 1.76 13.85
C THR A 126 -2.13 1.27 15.21
N GLU A 127 -1.41 0.36 15.84
CA GLU A 127 -1.70 -0.19 17.18
C GLU A 127 -1.19 0.71 18.32
N GLY A 128 -0.51 1.81 17.99
CA GLY A 128 0.04 2.74 18.98
C GLY A 128 1.21 2.17 19.79
N LYS A 129 1.86 1.11 19.30
CA LYS A 129 3.07 0.54 19.91
C LYS A 129 4.30 1.42 19.64
N VAL A 130 4.26 2.20 18.57
CA VAL A 130 5.33 3.10 18.12
C VAL A 130 4.73 4.47 17.82
N GLY A 131 5.32 5.52 18.39
CA GLY A 131 5.01 6.92 18.11
C GLY A 131 5.96 7.55 17.09
N VAL A 132 5.68 8.80 16.74
CA VAL A 132 6.59 9.58 15.88
C VAL A 132 7.93 9.87 16.57
N GLU A 133 7.94 9.94 17.90
CA GLU A 133 9.12 10.12 18.72
C GLU A 133 10.05 8.89 18.66
N ASP A 134 9.48 7.69 18.64
CA ASP A 134 10.25 6.45 18.48
C ASP A 134 10.86 6.36 17.07
N LEU A 135 10.10 6.74 16.04
CA LEU A 135 10.59 6.79 14.67
C LEU A 135 11.66 7.88 14.47
N GLU A 136 11.60 8.98 15.22
CA GLU A 136 12.65 10.01 15.25
C GLU A 136 13.94 9.50 15.91
N ALA A 137 13.81 8.68 16.96
CA ALA A 137 14.95 8.11 17.66
C ALA A 137 15.60 6.95 16.88
N CYS A 138 14.84 6.27 16.00
CA CYS A 138 15.29 5.13 15.24
C CYS A 138 16.27 5.52 14.12
N LYS A 139 17.43 4.86 14.09
CA LYS A 139 18.46 5.07 13.06
C LYS A 139 18.35 4.12 11.87
N ALA A 140 17.44 3.15 11.93
CA ALA A 140 17.18 2.27 10.80
C ALA A 140 16.60 3.08 9.63
N PRO A 141 16.97 2.78 8.38
CA PRO A 141 16.43 3.49 7.23
C PRO A 141 14.95 3.13 7.02
N VAL A 142 14.06 4.08 7.30
CA VAL A 142 12.62 3.96 7.04
C VAL A 142 12.29 4.69 5.75
N ALA A 143 11.74 3.97 4.77
CA ALA A 143 11.36 4.51 3.47
C ALA A 143 9.90 4.98 3.42
N ALA A 144 9.00 4.33 4.18
CA ALA A 144 7.57 4.60 4.09
C ALA A 144 6.82 4.44 5.42
N LEU A 145 5.73 5.20 5.55
CA LEU A 145 4.69 5.03 6.56
C LEU A 145 3.44 4.50 5.88
N ILE A 146 2.96 3.35 6.32
CA ILE A 146 1.73 2.74 5.84
C ILE A 146 0.59 3.30 6.69
N LEU A 147 -0.28 4.08 6.06
CA LEU A 147 -1.35 4.80 6.73
C LEU A 147 -2.69 4.17 6.37
N LYS A 148 -3.47 3.77 7.37
CA LYS A 148 -4.78 3.13 7.20
C LYS A 148 -5.86 4.07 7.73
N PRO A 149 -6.46 4.93 6.89
CA PRO A 149 -7.32 6.00 7.39
C PRO A 149 -8.58 5.50 8.11
N ALA A 150 -9.09 4.30 7.76
CA ALA A 150 -10.20 3.68 8.47
C ALA A 150 -9.88 3.33 9.93
N LEU A 151 -8.61 3.02 10.24
CA LEU A 151 -8.16 2.64 11.58
C LEU A 151 -7.62 3.84 12.37
N GLN A 152 -7.07 4.84 11.67
CA GLN A 152 -6.35 5.96 12.27
C GLN A 152 -7.20 7.24 12.36
N GLY A 153 -8.24 7.36 11.51
CA GLY A 153 -8.97 8.60 11.29
C GLY A 153 -8.28 9.52 10.28
N LEU A 154 -9.08 10.26 9.50
CA LEU A 154 -8.58 11.07 8.38
C LEU A 154 -7.62 12.18 8.80
N GLU A 155 -7.91 12.85 9.91
CA GLU A 155 -7.08 13.96 10.43
C GLU A 155 -5.69 13.46 10.83
N ARG A 156 -5.64 12.42 11.67
CA ARG A 156 -4.38 11.79 12.09
C ARG A 156 -3.59 11.23 10.91
N THR A 157 -4.25 10.65 9.91
CA THR A 157 -3.59 10.23 8.67
C THR A 157 -2.88 11.39 7.97
N LEU A 158 -3.52 12.56 7.86
CA LEU A 158 -2.92 13.74 7.22
C LEU A 158 -1.74 14.30 8.04
N GLU A 159 -1.86 14.31 9.36
CA GLU A 159 -0.77 14.71 10.26
C GLU A 159 0.47 13.81 10.09
N LEU A 160 0.27 12.49 10.15
CA LEU A 160 1.32 11.51 9.93
C LEU A 160 1.91 11.60 8.52
N ALA A 161 1.08 11.87 7.51
CA ALA A 161 1.55 12.05 6.14
C ALA A 161 2.45 13.28 6.00
N ALA A 162 2.05 14.41 6.59
CA ALA A 162 2.88 15.62 6.59
C ALA A 162 4.20 15.40 7.35
N TRP A 163 4.14 14.71 8.50
CA TRP A 163 5.32 14.35 9.28
C TRP A 163 6.29 13.44 8.49
N ALA A 164 5.77 12.46 7.75
CA ALA A 164 6.58 11.54 6.92
C ALA A 164 7.30 12.30 5.81
N VAL A 165 6.57 13.16 5.08
CA VAL A 165 7.11 13.93 3.96
C VAL A 165 8.21 14.89 4.43
N ALA A 166 8.04 15.53 5.58
CA ALA A 166 9.05 16.41 6.17
C ALA A 166 10.39 15.70 6.45
N ARG A 167 10.38 14.36 6.52
CA ARG A 167 11.54 13.50 6.77
C ARG A 167 12.02 12.73 5.53
N GLY A 168 11.49 13.06 4.35
CA GLY A 168 11.83 12.37 3.11
C GLY A 168 11.24 10.95 3.01
N GLN A 169 10.30 10.59 3.89
CA GLN A 169 9.62 9.30 3.90
C GLN A 169 8.34 9.38 3.08
N ARG A 170 7.93 8.26 2.50
CA ARG A 170 6.70 8.15 1.69
C ARG A 170 5.50 7.83 2.57
N PRO A 171 4.47 8.70 2.67
CA PRO A 171 3.18 8.26 3.16
C PRO A 171 2.48 7.41 2.10
N VAL A 172 2.11 6.19 2.47
CA VAL A 172 1.41 5.23 1.62
C VAL A 172 0.06 4.93 2.27
N LEU A 173 -1.02 5.52 1.75
CA LEU A 173 -2.36 5.08 2.13
C LEU A 173 -2.55 3.60 1.76
N SER A 174 -3.14 2.84 2.68
CA SER A 174 -3.39 1.42 2.56
C SER A 174 -4.80 1.10 3.04
N SER A 175 -5.35 0.02 2.49
CA SER A 175 -6.67 -0.50 2.81
C SER A 175 -6.56 -1.71 3.75
N ALA A 176 -7.44 -1.77 4.74
CA ALA A 176 -7.68 -2.94 5.57
C ALA A 176 -8.92 -3.72 5.07
N PHE A 177 -9.01 -3.93 3.74
CA PHE A 177 -10.15 -4.56 3.05
C PHE A 177 -11.46 -3.76 3.17
N GLU A 178 -11.39 -2.44 3.03
CA GLU A 178 -12.60 -1.63 2.93
C GLU A 178 -13.30 -1.76 1.56
N SER A 179 -14.56 -1.35 1.52
CA SER A 179 -15.36 -1.29 0.29
C SER A 179 -14.89 -0.16 -0.65
N GLY A 180 -15.38 -0.17 -1.89
CA GLY A 180 -15.07 0.83 -2.90
C GLY A 180 -15.42 2.26 -2.48
N VAL A 181 -16.40 2.44 -1.60
CA VAL A 181 -16.72 3.75 -1.01
C VAL A 181 -15.50 4.31 -0.27
N ALA A 182 -14.86 3.52 0.59
CA ALA A 182 -13.67 3.95 1.30
C ALA A 182 -12.47 4.10 0.37
N LEU A 183 -12.29 3.18 -0.59
CA LEU A 183 -11.18 3.24 -1.55
C LEU A 183 -11.23 4.51 -2.42
N CYS A 184 -12.42 4.95 -2.85
CA CYS A 184 -12.61 6.25 -3.52
C CYS A 184 -12.17 7.43 -2.63
N HIS A 185 -12.57 7.44 -1.36
CA HIS A 185 -12.15 8.49 -0.43
C HIS A 185 -10.63 8.46 -0.18
N PHE A 186 -10.03 7.27 -0.08
CA PHE A 186 -8.58 7.13 0.07
C PHE A 186 -7.84 7.59 -1.19
N ALA A 187 -8.37 7.34 -2.39
CA ALA A 187 -7.79 7.85 -3.63
C ALA A 187 -7.77 9.39 -3.65
N ILE A 188 -8.88 10.02 -3.26
CA ILE A 188 -8.99 11.49 -3.15
C ILE A 188 -8.04 12.03 -2.09
N LEU A 189 -8.01 11.39 -0.91
CA LEU A 189 -7.10 11.75 0.17
C LEU A 189 -5.64 11.66 -0.28
N ALA A 190 -5.26 10.58 -0.96
CA ALA A 190 -3.90 10.36 -1.42
C ALA A 190 -3.42 11.44 -2.39
N ALA A 191 -4.30 11.85 -3.31
CA ALA A 191 -3.99 12.95 -4.21
C ALA A 191 -3.76 14.28 -3.49
N SER A 192 -4.46 14.52 -2.38
CA SER A 192 -4.27 15.72 -1.56
C SER A 192 -2.91 15.75 -0.83
N MET A 193 -2.26 14.59 -0.66
CA MET A 193 -0.91 14.48 -0.09
C MET A 193 0.17 14.79 -1.13
N THR A 194 -0.13 14.69 -2.43
CA THR A 194 0.87 14.86 -3.50
C THR A 194 1.48 16.27 -3.57
N PRO A 195 0.72 17.36 -3.33
CA PRO A 195 1.26 18.72 -3.25
C PRO A 195 2.21 18.99 -2.08
N LEU A 196 2.41 18.05 -1.14
CA LEU A 196 3.26 18.27 0.02
C LEU A 196 4.73 18.52 -0.41
N PRO A 197 5.34 19.64 0.04
CA PRO A 197 6.74 19.95 -0.28
C PRO A 197 7.69 18.84 0.19
N GLY A 198 8.54 18.33 -0.71
CA GLY A 198 9.51 17.26 -0.40
C GLY A 198 9.14 15.88 -0.97
N LEU A 199 7.86 15.60 -1.24
CA LEU A 199 7.43 14.28 -1.73
C LEU A 199 7.98 13.92 -3.12
N ARG A 200 8.36 14.90 -3.94
CA ARG A 200 8.87 14.70 -5.31
C ARG A 200 10.25 14.03 -5.39
N GLN A 201 10.94 13.82 -4.26
CA GLN A 201 12.29 13.24 -4.20
C GLN A 201 12.35 11.81 -3.63
N SER A 202 11.21 11.12 -3.51
CA SER A 202 11.17 9.75 -2.95
C SER A 202 11.54 8.69 -3.99
N GLU A 203 12.38 7.72 -3.59
CA GLU A 203 12.65 6.50 -4.35
C GLU A 203 11.48 5.51 -4.34
N VAL A 204 10.54 5.68 -3.40
CA VAL A 204 9.31 4.90 -3.30
C VAL A 204 8.28 5.45 -4.30
N SER A 205 7.70 4.56 -5.09
CA SER A 205 6.66 4.86 -6.06
C SER A 205 5.48 5.61 -5.44
N ALA A 206 4.80 6.38 -6.27
CA ALA A 206 3.59 7.08 -5.91
C ALA A 206 2.34 6.19 -5.77
N CYS A 207 2.50 4.87 -5.86
CA CYS A 207 1.40 3.93 -5.72
C CYS A 207 0.95 3.75 -4.26
N HIS A 208 -0.36 3.55 -4.08
CA HIS A 208 -1.00 3.35 -2.79
C HIS A 208 -1.59 1.93 -2.65
N GLY A 209 -1.70 1.46 -1.41
CA GLY A 209 -2.19 0.14 -0.97
C GLY A 209 -3.69 -0.04 -1.11
N LEU A 210 -4.26 0.32 -2.25
CA LEU A 210 -5.70 0.25 -2.52
C LEU A 210 -6.08 -0.98 -3.34
N GLY A 211 -5.18 -1.93 -3.55
CA GLY A 211 -5.40 -3.12 -4.39
C GLY A 211 -6.29 -4.20 -3.79
N THR A 212 -6.84 -4.04 -2.58
CA THR A 212 -7.67 -5.08 -1.92
C THR A 212 -9.01 -5.32 -2.63
N PHE A 213 -9.46 -4.41 -3.49
CA PHE A 213 -10.70 -4.56 -4.27
C PHE A 213 -10.73 -5.83 -5.11
N THR A 214 -9.57 -6.37 -5.52
CA THR A 214 -9.50 -7.60 -6.32
C THR A 214 -9.88 -8.86 -5.55
N HIS A 215 -9.96 -8.76 -4.22
CA HIS A 215 -10.27 -9.87 -3.33
C HIS A 215 -11.71 -9.84 -2.77
N LEU A 216 -12.48 -8.79 -3.10
CA LEU A 216 -13.89 -8.70 -2.74
C LEU A 216 -14.74 -9.26 -3.88
N ALA A 217 -15.71 -10.13 -3.56
CA ALA A 217 -16.60 -10.70 -4.56
C ALA A 217 -17.58 -9.66 -5.12
N GLU A 218 -18.02 -8.72 -4.27
CA GLU A 218 -18.96 -7.67 -4.60
C GLU A 218 -18.57 -6.37 -3.90
N ASP A 219 -19.01 -5.24 -4.45
CA ASP A 219 -18.78 -3.91 -3.92
C ASP A 219 -20.12 -3.18 -3.73
N VAL A 220 -20.20 -2.37 -2.67
CA VAL A 220 -21.36 -1.50 -2.42
C VAL A 220 -21.31 -0.22 -3.25
N LEU A 221 -20.13 0.16 -3.75
CA LEU A 221 -19.96 1.28 -4.67
C LEU A 221 -20.58 0.97 -6.04
N ARG A 222 -21.21 1.96 -6.66
CA ARG A 222 -21.86 1.85 -7.97
C ARG A 222 -21.33 2.94 -8.94
N PRO A 223 -20.55 2.58 -9.98
CA PRO A 223 -20.01 1.24 -10.26
C PRO A 223 -18.96 0.81 -9.21
N PRO A 224 -18.66 -0.50 -9.09
CA PRO A 224 -17.62 -1.02 -8.21
C PRO A 224 -16.27 -0.33 -8.40
N PHE A 225 -15.44 -0.27 -7.37
CA PHE A 225 -14.13 0.38 -7.46
C PHE A 225 -13.23 -0.26 -8.52
N ALA A 226 -13.34 -1.58 -8.72
CA ALA A 226 -12.62 -2.30 -9.77
C ALA A 226 -12.83 -1.69 -11.17
N ASP A 227 -14.05 -1.23 -11.48
CA ASP A 227 -14.38 -0.62 -12.77
C ASP A 227 -13.77 0.79 -12.94
N LEU A 228 -13.34 1.40 -11.85
CA LEU A 228 -12.68 2.70 -11.84
C LEU A 228 -11.17 2.60 -12.03
N VAL A 229 -10.59 1.41 -11.81
CA VAL A 229 -9.16 1.19 -11.94
C VAL A 229 -8.81 0.99 -13.42
N ARG A 230 -7.92 1.86 -13.91
CA ARG A 230 -7.42 1.81 -15.28
C ARG A 230 -5.98 1.36 -15.31
N ASN A 231 -5.64 0.62 -16.36
CA ASN A 231 -4.28 0.27 -16.71
C ASN A 231 -3.75 1.37 -17.62
N GLY A 232 -2.92 2.26 -17.11
CA GLY A 232 -2.17 3.14 -17.99
C GLY A 232 -1.07 2.32 -18.64
N HIS A 233 -1.02 2.26 -19.98
CA HIS A 233 0.00 1.51 -20.72
C HIS A 233 1.42 1.83 -20.18
N GLY A 234 2.01 0.90 -19.42
CA GLY A 234 3.32 1.04 -18.78
C GLY A 234 3.38 1.81 -17.45
N SER A 235 2.28 2.40 -16.96
CA SER A 235 2.22 3.07 -15.65
C SER A 235 1.54 2.23 -14.56
N GLY A 236 0.94 1.10 -14.93
CA GLY A 236 0.23 0.20 -14.02
C GLY A 236 -1.15 0.70 -13.65
N TRP A 237 -1.70 0.13 -12.57
CA TRP A 237 -3.02 0.44 -12.06
C TRP A 237 -3.08 1.87 -11.50
N GLY A 238 -4.15 2.57 -11.83
CA GLY A 238 -4.47 3.85 -11.23
C GLY A 238 -5.95 4.16 -11.22
N ALA A 239 -6.34 5.10 -10.37
CA ALA A 239 -7.70 5.60 -10.28
C ALA A 239 -7.74 7.11 -10.58
N ASP A 240 -8.69 7.51 -11.40
CA ASP A 240 -8.99 8.92 -11.72
C ASP A 240 -9.93 9.50 -10.67
N LEU A 241 -9.60 10.68 -10.14
CA LEU A 241 -10.30 11.24 -8.99
C LEU A 241 -11.73 11.68 -9.31
N LEU A 242 -11.97 12.18 -10.53
CA LEU A 242 -13.31 12.56 -10.96
C LEU A 242 -14.20 11.33 -11.12
N SER A 243 -13.63 10.23 -11.58
CA SER A 243 -14.30 8.94 -11.67
C SER A 243 -14.67 8.41 -10.28
N CYS A 244 -13.75 8.50 -9.30
CA CYS A 244 -14.03 8.19 -7.89
C CYS A 244 -15.16 9.04 -7.32
N GLN A 245 -15.10 10.37 -7.48
CA GLN A 245 -16.14 11.28 -6.98
C GLN A 245 -17.49 10.98 -7.62
N GLY A 246 -17.55 10.82 -8.94
CA GLY A 246 -18.79 10.52 -9.64
C GLY A 246 -19.40 9.18 -9.25
N ALA A 247 -18.59 8.17 -8.88
CA ALA A 247 -19.10 6.91 -8.36
C ALA A 247 -19.68 7.05 -6.95
N LEU A 248 -19.04 7.85 -6.08
CA LEU A 248 -19.59 8.17 -4.76
C LEU A 248 -20.95 8.86 -4.87
N ASP A 249 -21.06 9.88 -5.73
CA ASP A 249 -22.29 10.64 -5.94
C ASP A 249 -23.43 9.73 -6.45
N ARG A 250 -23.15 8.92 -7.49
CA ARG A 250 -24.14 7.96 -8.03
C ARG A 250 -24.59 6.93 -7.00
N THR A 251 -23.65 6.46 -6.17
CA THR A 251 -23.97 5.50 -5.10
C THR A 251 -24.89 6.12 -4.07
N ALA A 252 -24.62 7.36 -3.65
CA ALA A 252 -25.46 8.10 -2.72
C ALA A 252 -26.86 8.33 -3.29
N ASP A 253 -26.97 8.80 -4.53
CA ASP A 253 -28.25 9.03 -5.21
C ASP A 253 -29.09 7.75 -5.31
N ALA A 254 -28.45 6.62 -5.65
CA ALA A 254 -29.12 5.33 -5.75
C ALA A 254 -29.69 4.87 -4.39
N LEU A 255 -28.89 4.99 -3.32
CA LEU A 255 -29.34 4.61 -1.97
C LEU A 255 -30.49 5.50 -1.46
N VAL A 256 -30.48 6.80 -1.79
CA VAL A 256 -31.58 7.71 -1.48
C VAL A 256 -32.84 7.31 -2.25
N ALA A 257 -32.72 7.01 -3.54
CA ALA A 257 -33.86 6.59 -4.37
C ALA A 257 -34.48 5.28 -3.87
N GLU A 258 -33.66 4.28 -3.52
CA GLU A 258 -34.10 3.01 -2.94
C GLU A 258 -34.91 3.23 -1.65
N ARG A 259 -34.38 4.05 -0.73
CA ARG A 259 -35.06 4.36 0.54
C ARG A 259 -36.41 5.07 0.34
N LEU A 260 -36.52 5.94 -0.67
CA LEU A 260 -37.78 6.62 -1.00
C LEU A 260 -38.83 5.65 -1.56
N LEU A 261 -38.40 4.63 -2.31
CA LEU A 261 -39.28 3.57 -2.81
C LEU A 261 -39.76 2.65 -1.68
N GLU A 262 -38.86 2.25 -0.78
CA GLU A 262 -39.20 1.43 0.40
C GLU A 262 -40.16 2.16 1.36
N GLY A 263 -39.92 3.45 1.61
CA GLY A 263 -40.79 4.28 2.45
C GLY A 263 -42.19 4.51 1.87
N ARG A 264 -42.36 4.43 0.54
CA ARG A 264 -43.67 4.51 -0.14
C ARG A 264 -44.43 3.17 -0.12
N GLY A 265 -43.74 2.04 0.02
CA GLY A 265 -44.34 0.71 0.14
C GLY A 265 -44.96 0.40 1.50
N GLY A 266 -44.58 1.13 2.56
CA GLY A 266 -45.10 0.96 3.93
C GLY A 266 -46.45 1.62 4.22
N ALA A 267 -46.97 2.45 3.30
CA ALA A 267 -48.21 3.22 3.49
C ALA A 267 -49.45 2.59 2.82
N ILE A 268 -49.34 1.35 2.30
CA ILE A 268 -50.49 0.60 1.77
C ILE A 268 -50.59 -0.73 2.54
N ARG A 269 -51.18 -0.67 3.74
CA ARG A 269 -51.86 -1.79 4.40
C ARG A 269 -53.06 -1.26 5.18
#